data_AF-A0A7V2ANM6-F1
#
_entry.id   AF-A0A7V2ANM6-F1
#
_cell.length_a   1.000
_cell.length_b   1.000
_cell.length_c   1.000
_cell.angle_alpha   90.00
_cell.angle_beta   90.00
_cell.angle_gamma   90.00
#
_symmetry.space_group_name_H-M   'P 1'
#
loop_
_entity.id
_entity.type
_entity.pdbx_description
1 polymer ?
#
loop_
_entity_poly.entity_id
_entity_poly.type
_entity_poly.pdbx_seq_one_letter_code
_entity_poly.pdbx_strand_id
1 'polypeptide(L)'
;QDRVRNKIKELERMGNNMTQKDKNVLTILEVANEMYARAIKFLPVDLYESDAVRFQITPQGIRPPLNALQGLGTAAAQNMVDARKHGEFLSVEELRVRAKVSKSVIEILQKHGCLKGLPESNQLTLF
;
A
#
# COMPACT_ATOMS: atom_id res chain seq x y z
N GLN A 1 0.76 15.15 -8.12
CA GLN A 1 -0.54 15.65 -8.62
C GLN A 1 -0.71 15.44 -10.13
N ASP A 2 0.31 15.72 -10.95
CA ASP A 2 0.19 15.63 -12.43
C ASP A 2 -0.22 14.26 -12.95
N ARG A 3 0.28 13.18 -12.35
CA ARG A 3 -0.14 11.81 -12.71
C ARG A 3 -1.65 11.59 -12.56
N VAL A 4 -2.26 12.13 -11.50
CA VAL A 4 -3.71 12.01 -11.27
C VAL A 4 -4.47 12.83 -12.32
N ARG A 5 -4.08 14.09 -12.55
CA ARG A 5 -4.71 14.94 -13.57
C ARG A 5 -4.62 14.35 -14.97
N ASN A 6 -3.47 13.77 -15.31
CA ASN A 6 -3.29 13.10 -16.61
C ASN A 6 -4.21 11.88 -16.74
N LYS A 7 -4.37 11.09 -15.68
CA LYS A 7 -5.26 9.94 -15.70
C LYS A 7 -6.74 10.33 -15.77
N ILE A 8 -7.14 11.40 -15.08
CA ILE A 8 -8.48 11.99 -15.20
C ILE A 8 -8.76 12.36 -16.66
N LYS A 9 -7.87 13.13 -17.30
CA LYS A 9 -8.01 13.52 -18.71
C LYS A 9 -8.09 12.31 -19.65
N GLU A 10 -7.35 11.25 -19.38
CA GLU A 10 -7.41 10.01 -20.18
C GLU A 10 -8.79 9.36 -20.09
N LEU A 11 -9.35 9.25 -18.89
CA LEU A 11 -10.68 8.66 -18.66
C LEU A 11 -11.80 9.54 -19.26
N GLU A 12 -11.74 10.86 -19.06
CA GLU A 12 -12.70 11.80 -19.62
C GLU A 12 -12.75 11.74 -21.16
N ARG A 13 -11.60 11.58 -21.81
CA ARG A 13 -11.50 11.42 -23.28
C ARG A 13 -12.22 10.19 -23.82
N MET A 14 -12.40 9.16 -23.00
CA MET A 14 -13.16 7.98 -23.42
C MET A 14 -14.66 8.30 -23.55
N GLY A 15 -15.17 9.34 -22.90
CA GLY A 15 -16.56 9.77 -22.99
C GLY A 15 -17.53 8.62 -22.72
N ASN A 16 -18.41 8.36 -23.69
CA ASN A 16 -19.43 7.30 -23.62
C ASN A 16 -18.84 5.87 -23.59
N ASN A 17 -17.56 5.69 -23.91
CA ASN A 17 -16.89 4.38 -23.89
C ASN A 17 -16.38 3.97 -22.50
N MET A 18 -16.53 4.83 -21.47
CA MET A 18 -16.15 4.46 -20.10
C MET A 18 -17.01 3.33 -19.55
N THR A 19 -16.34 2.28 -19.05
CA THR A 19 -17.00 1.24 -18.28
C THR A 19 -17.44 1.76 -16.90
N GLN A 20 -18.31 1.02 -16.20
CA GLN A 20 -18.67 1.38 -14.82
C GLN A 20 -17.45 1.43 -13.89
N LYS A 21 -16.47 0.54 -14.13
CA LYS A 21 -15.22 0.52 -13.37
C LYS A 21 -14.41 1.80 -13.61
N ASP A 22 -14.36 2.28 -14.84
CA ASP A 22 -13.67 3.52 -15.20
C ASP A 22 -14.31 4.74 -14.54
N LYS A 23 -15.65 4.82 -14.55
CA LYS A 23 -16.40 5.90 -13.88
C LYS A 23 -16.14 5.92 -12.37
N ASN A 24 -16.09 4.74 -11.74
CA ASN A 24 -15.77 4.63 -10.31
C ASN A 24 -14.33 5.10 -10.04
N VAL A 25 -13.38 4.72 -10.90
CA VAL A 25 -11.98 5.18 -10.78
C VAL A 25 -11.89 6.69 -10.98
N LEU A 26 -12.60 7.26 -11.96
CA LEU A 26 -12.64 8.71 -12.20
C LEU A 26 -13.11 9.45 -10.94
N THR A 27 -14.21 9.00 -10.33
CA THR A 27 -14.73 9.59 -9.08
C THR A 27 -13.68 9.58 -7.96
N ILE A 28 -12.95 8.48 -7.79
CA ILE A 28 -11.87 8.37 -6.79
C ILE A 28 -10.73 9.34 -7.12
N LEU A 29 -10.35 9.46 -8.39
CA LEU A 29 -9.27 10.34 -8.82
C LEU A 29 -9.63 11.81 -8.65
N GLU A 30 -10.89 12.21 -8.83
CA GLU A 30 -11.36 13.57 -8.58
C GLU A 30 -11.20 13.96 -7.11
N VAL A 31 -11.62 13.08 -6.19
CA VAL A 31 -11.42 13.26 -4.75
C VAL A 31 -9.93 13.32 -4.40
N ALA A 32 -9.10 12.45 -4.99
CA ALA A 32 -7.66 12.49 -4.79
C ALA A 32 -7.04 13.79 -5.33
N ASN A 33 -7.52 14.31 -6.46
CA ASN A 33 -7.05 15.57 -7.03
C ASN A 33 -7.42 16.76 -6.14
N GLU A 34 -8.63 16.77 -5.55
CA GLU A 34 -9.04 17.76 -4.56
C GLU A 34 -8.14 17.69 -3.31
N MET A 35 -7.90 16.49 -2.78
CA MET A 35 -7.01 16.26 -1.65
C MET A 35 -5.62 16.90 -1.89
N TYR A 36 -5.02 16.65 -3.06
CA TYR A 36 -3.74 17.28 -3.43
C TYR A 36 -3.84 18.80 -3.58
N ALA A 37 -4.95 19.32 -4.12
CA ALA A 37 -5.17 20.77 -4.23
C ALA A 37 -5.27 21.45 -2.86
N ARG A 38 -5.73 20.74 -1.82
CA ARG A 38 -5.74 21.18 -0.42
C ARG A 38 -4.41 20.96 0.31
N ALA A 39 -3.33 20.63 -0.42
CA ALA A 39 -2.02 20.30 0.13
C ALA A 39 -2.00 19.06 1.06
N ILE A 40 -3.01 18.22 1.01
CA ILE A 40 -3.02 16.92 1.70
C ILE A 40 -2.32 15.91 0.79
N LYS A 41 -1.37 15.15 1.34
CA LYS A 41 -0.59 14.15 0.60
C LYS A 41 -0.82 12.75 1.13
N PHE A 42 -0.72 11.76 0.25
CA PHE A 42 -0.58 10.38 0.69
C PHE A 42 0.87 10.09 1.12
N LEU A 43 1.00 9.42 2.25
CA LEU A 43 2.25 8.80 2.67
C LEU A 43 2.42 7.44 1.98
N PRO A 44 3.66 6.92 1.86
CA PRO A 44 3.87 5.55 1.40
C PRO A 44 3.20 4.55 2.36
N VAL A 45 2.80 3.41 1.83
CA VAL A 45 2.39 2.26 2.65
C VAL A 45 3.62 1.76 3.40
N ASP A 46 3.45 1.49 4.68
CA ASP A 46 4.52 1.09 5.58
C ASP A 46 4.14 -0.16 6.36
N LEU A 47 5.08 -1.10 6.48
CA LEU A 47 4.85 -2.39 7.11
C LEU A 47 4.45 -2.27 8.59
N TYR A 48 4.93 -1.26 9.30
CA TYR A 48 4.75 -1.09 10.74
C TYR A 48 3.74 0.00 11.10
N GLU A 49 3.62 1.03 10.27
CA GLU A 49 2.76 2.17 10.57
C GLU A 49 1.38 2.04 9.91
N SER A 50 1.27 1.46 8.71
CA SER A 50 -0.03 1.34 8.02
C SER A 50 -0.97 0.36 8.74
N ASP A 51 -2.26 0.70 8.78
CA ASP A 51 -3.33 -0.21 9.17
C ASP A 51 -3.55 -1.31 8.12
N ALA A 52 -4.28 -2.38 8.49
CA ALA A 52 -4.62 -3.46 7.57
C ALA A 52 -5.59 -2.99 6.46
N VAL A 53 -6.60 -2.19 6.81
CA VAL A 53 -7.73 -1.86 5.91
C VAL A 53 -8.20 -0.40 5.97
N ARG A 54 -7.72 0.39 6.93
CA ARG A 54 -8.15 1.78 7.13
C ARG A 54 -7.09 2.78 6.69
N PHE A 55 -7.52 3.85 6.04
CA PHE A 55 -6.68 5.03 5.89
C PHE A 55 -6.48 5.70 7.25
N GLN A 56 -5.24 6.05 7.57
CA GLN A 56 -4.90 6.73 8.83
C GLN A 56 -4.54 8.19 8.56
N ILE A 57 -5.07 9.08 9.39
CA ILE A 57 -4.71 10.49 9.38
C ILE A 57 -3.44 10.64 10.22
N THR A 58 -2.41 11.25 9.65
CA THR A 58 -1.13 11.54 10.32
C THR A 58 -0.81 13.03 10.20
N PRO A 59 0.08 13.59 11.03
CA PRO A 59 0.48 14.99 10.91
C PRO A 59 1.09 15.35 9.54
N GLN A 60 1.67 14.38 8.84
CA GLN A 60 2.31 14.59 7.54
C GLN A 60 1.39 14.33 6.35
N GLY A 61 0.19 13.76 6.55
CA GLY A 61 -0.73 13.39 5.48
C GLY A 61 -1.58 12.17 5.80
N ILE A 62 -2.17 11.56 4.78
CA ILE A 62 -2.98 10.36 4.92
C ILE A 62 -2.12 9.14 4.59
N ARG A 63 -2.05 8.16 5.48
CA ARG A 63 -1.37 6.89 5.22
C ARG A 63 -2.36 5.85 4.70
N PRO A 64 -2.13 5.26 3.52
CA PRO A 64 -2.97 4.17 3.03
C PRO A 64 -2.75 2.87 3.82
N PRO A 65 -3.79 2.01 3.88
CA PRO A 65 -3.66 0.68 4.48
C PRO A 65 -2.83 -0.28 3.62
N LEU A 66 -2.41 -1.39 4.22
CA LEU A 66 -1.68 -2.46 3.52
C LEU A 66 -2.50 -3.06 2.37
N ASN A 67 -3.81 -3.25 2.54
CA ASN A 67 -4.67 -3.80 1.49
C ASN A 67 -4.96 -2.84 0.33
N ALA A 68 -4.48 -1.59 0.38
CA ALA A 68 -4.51 -0.67 -0.75
C ALA A 68 -3.49 -1.06 -1.84
N LEU A 69 -2.49 -1.89 -1.50
CA LEU A 69 -1.56 -2.44 -2.48
C LEU A 69 -2.27 -3.48 -3.34
N GLN A 70 -2.25 -3.27 -4.66
CA GLN A 70 -2.94 -4.14 -5.60
C GLN A 70 -2.42 -5.59 -5.48
N GLY A 71 -3.34 -6.53 -5.24
CA GLY A 71 -3.01 -7.95 -5.03
C GLY A 71 -2.78 -8.33 -3.57
N LEU A 72 -2.78 -7.37 -2.65
CA LEU A 72 -2.66 -7.60 -1.20
C LEU A 72 -4.06 -7.66 -0.58
N GLY A 73 -4.55 -8.87 -0.33
CA GLY A 73 -5.88 -9.08 0.25
C GLY A 73 -5.98 -8.71 1.72
N THR A 74 -7.19 -8.42 2.19
CA THR A 74 -7.49 -8.06 3.59
C THR A 74 -6.97 -9.08 4.61
N ALA A 75 -7.07 -10.38 4.33
CA ALA A 75 -6.57 -11.42 5.24
C ALA A 75 -5.04 -11.34 5.42
N ALA A 76 -4.29 -11.15 4.33
CA ALA A 76 -2.84 -10.99 4.39
C ALA A 76 -2.45 -9.71 5.13
N ALA A 77 -3.15 -8.60 4.87
CA ALA A 77 -2.98 -7.34 5.58
C ALA A 77 -3.18 -7.50 7.10
N GLN A 78 -4.28 -8.16 7.49
CA GLN A 78 -4.61 -8.39 8.89
C GLN A 78 -3.56 -9.28 9.58
N ASN A 79 -3.15 -10.38 8.94
CA ASN A 79 -2.13 -11.25 9.50
C ASN A 79 -0.79 -10.52 9.71
N MET A 80 -0.40 -9.60 8.82
CA MET A 80 0.80 -8.80 9.01
C MET A 80 0.70 -7.83 10.19
N VAL A 81 -0.44 -7.15 10.34
CA VAL A 81 -0.71 -6.26 11.48
C VAL A 81 -0.75 -7.03 12.79
N ASP A 82 -1.26 -8.26 12.80
CA ASP A 82 -1.26 -9.10 13.99
C ASP A 82 0.14 -9.67 14.28
N ALA A 83 0.85 -10.15 13.26
CA ALA A 83 2.20 -10.69 13.41
C ALA A 83 3.22 -9.65 13.92
N ARG A 84 3.10 -8.37 13.53
CA ARG A 84 3.99 -7.30 14.04
C ARG A 84 3.73 -6.90 15.49
N LYS A 85 2.59 -7.28 16.09
CA LYS A 85 2.34 -7.08 17.53
C LYS A 85 3.26 -7.94 18.39
N HIS A 86 3.82 -9.01 17.82
CA HIS A 86 4.75 -9.92 18.49
C HIS A 86 6.22 -9.48 18.37
N GLY A 87 6.48 -8.24 17.95
CA GLY A 87 7.81 -7.68 17.77
C GLY A 87 8.12 -7.34 16.32
N GLU A 88 9.28 -6.76 16.07
CA GLU A 88 9.75 -6.45 14.71
C GLU A 88 10.05 -7.74 13.93
N PHE A 89 10.04 -7.65 12.60
CA PHE A 89 10.51 -8.73 11.73
C PHE A 89 12.01 -8.54 11.55
N LEU A 90 12.78 -9.63 11.69
CA LEU A 90 14.23 -9.64 11.51
C LEU A 90 14.63 -9.91 10.06
N SER A 91 13.77 -10.58 9.29
CA SER A 91 13.98 -10.85 7.86
C SER A 91 12.67 -10.97 7.08
N VAL A 92 12.79 -10.90 5.75
CA VAL A 92 11.68 -11.13 4.82
C VAL A 92 11.12 -12.54 4.97
N GLU A 93 11.99 -13.53 5.22
CA GLU A 93 11.58 -14.90 5.49
C GLU A 93 10.75 -15.01 6.78
N GLU A 94 11.20 -14.37 7.87
CA GLU A 94 10.46 -14.36 9.12
C GLU A 94 9.09 -13.69 8.94
N LEU A 95 9.03 -12.53 8.26
CA LEU A 95 7.77 -11.87 7.91
C LEU A 95 6.82 -12.83 7.19
N ARG A 96 7.33 -13.53 6.17
CA ARG A 96 6.52 -14.46 5.37
C ARG A 96 5.92 -15.58 6.22
N VAL A 97 6.73 -16.20 7.07
CA VAL A 97 6.32 -17.33 7.92
C VAL A 97 5.38 -16.84 9.03
N ARG A 98 5.77 -15.79 9.75
CA ARG A 98 5.05 -15.28 10.92
C ARG A 98 3.71 -14.65 10.54
N ALA A 99 3.65 -13.88 9.46
CA ALA A 99 2.41 -13.30 8.94
C ALA A 99 1.64 -14.25 8.02
N LYS A 100 2.13 -15.47 7.78
CA LYS A 100 1.48 -16.47 6.90
C LYS A 100 1.11 -15.89 5.53
N VAL A 101 1.99 -15.08 4.94
CA VAL A 101 1.74 -14.43 3.64
C VAL A 101 2.44 -15.18 2.51
N SER A 102 1.89 -15.09 1.30
CA SER A 102 2.45 -15.75 0.13
C SER A 102 3.68 -15.00 -0.41
N LYS A 103 4.48 -15.68 -1.25
CA LYS A 103 5.60 -15.05 -1.95
C LYS A 103 5.16 -13.85 -2.79
N SER A 104 3.99 -13.93 -3.44
CA SER A 104 3.44 -12.83 -4.23
C SER A 104 3.14 -11.59 -3.38
N VAL A 105 2.71 -11.76 -2.11
CA VAL A 105 2.53 -10.64 -1.19
C VAL A 105 3.87 -9.99 -0.84
N ILE A 106 4.92 -10.80 -0.61
CA ILE A 106 6.28 -10.31 -0.38
C ILE A 106 6.78 -9.49 -1.59
N GLU A 107 6.59 -9.99 -2.80
CA GLU A 107 6.97 -9.29 -4.04
C GLU A 107 6.23 -7.95 -4.19
N ILE A 108 4.94 -7.89 -3.83
CA ILE A 108 4.16 -6.65 -3.80
C ILE A 108 4.77 -5.66 -2.79
N LEU A 109 5.03 -6.10 -1.55
CA LEU A 109 5.63 -5.25 -0.52
C LEU A 109 7.01 -4.74 -0.93
N GLN A 110 7.83 -5.59 -1.55
CA GLN A 110 9.15 -5.23 -2.05
C GLN A 110 9.06 -4.18 -3.17
N LYS A 111 8.17 -4.40 -4.15
CA LYS A 111 7.92 -3.45 -5.25
C LYS A 111 7.47 -2.08 -4.76
N HIS A 112 6.73 -2.04 -3.65
CA HIS A 112 6.26 -0.81 -3.02
C HIS A 112 7.23 -0.25 -1.96
N GLY A 113 8.39 -0.87 -1.77
CA GLY A 113 9.44 -0.39 -0.87
C GLY A 113 9.18 -0.62 0.62
N CYS A 114 8.15 -1.40 0.97
CA CYS A 114 7.76 -1.63 2.37
C CYS A 114 8.73 -2.54 3.14
N LEU A 115 9.62 -3.25 2.43
CA LEU A 115 10.62 -4.16 3.01
C LEU A 115 12.04 -3.56 3.05
N LYS A 116 12.16 -2.25 2.84
CA LYS A 116 13.46 -1.58 2.81
C LYS A 116 14.16 -1.70 4.18
N GLY A 117 15.39 -2.21 4.17
CA GLY A 117 16.19 -2.41 5.39
C GLY A 117 15.99 -3.78 6.04
N LEU A 118 15.06 -4.60 5.55
CA LEU A 118 14.84 -5.96 6.02
C LEU A 118 15.72 -6.93 5.21
N PRO A 119 16.64 -7.70 5.82
CA PRO A 119 17.44 -8.69 5.11
C PRO A 119 16.57 -9.82 4.59
N GLU A 120 17.02 -10.51 3.52
CA GLU A 120 16.24 -11.61 2.93
C GLU A 120 16.02 -12.76 3.92
N SER A 121 17.05 -13.12 4.69
CA SER A 121 17.02 -14.18 5.69
C SER A 121 17.83 -13.79 6.93
N ASN A 122 17.59 -14.51 8.04
CA ASN A 122 18.36 -14.37 9.27
C ASN A 122 19.72 -15.07 9.11
N GLN A 123 20.64 -14.53 8.31
CA GLN A 123 22.02 -14.99 8.33
C GLN A 123 22.69 -14.48 9.60
N LEU A 124 22.59 -15.27 10.67
CA LEU A 124 23.42 -15.13 11.86
C LEU A 124 24.88 -15.37 11.46
N THR A 125 25.64 -14.30 11.26
CA THR A 125 27.11 -14.39 11.31
C THR A 125 27.53 -14.14 12.75
N LEU A 126 27.63 -15.21 13.56
CA LEU A 126 28.45 -15.19 14.76
C LEU A 126 29.86 -15.62 14.34
N PHE A 127 30.76 -14.66 14.22
CA PHE A 127 32.20 -14.90 14.29
C PHE A 127 32.67 -14.71 15.74
#